data_AF-A0A944EE38-F1
#
_entry.id   AF-A0A944EE38-F1
#
_cell.length_a   1.000
_cell.length_b   1.000
_cell.length_c   1.000
_cell.angle_alpha   90.00
_cell.angle_beta   90.00
_cell.angle_gamma   90.00
#
_symmetry.space_group_name_H-M   'P 1'
#
loop_
_entity.id
_entity.type
_entity.pdbx_description
1 polymer ?
#
loop_
_entity_poly.entity_id
_entity_poly.type
_entity_poly.pdbx_seq_one_letter_code
_entity_poly.pdbx_strand_id
1 'polypeptide(L)'
;MVQVDVFWSYGIGASFATAAARQLTARNARAEQGSRWSNPYLMGAVLYCAVLFAPSGAWLLWGFPDWETMQVADGHGALPAWLVALFAATNVSQGVLGFWVAERLIAAGRVYAAYLQAGIGYAGMFFILVHGWDGRGYQRFFSADRDTFAAWPGQPGTREALSRMADWLTSPVALTLYGMGVVLVPVMLALMVSWIRSGQREAGDAAPVPSQLRILAAVLGAVFVVALGAAVAASVLVHLLGWWLGVPAAALLVALLVVRRGGAADRAFAVLALPDGRGGRGQTAGLMGAR
;
A
#
# COMPACT_ATOMS: atom_id res chain seq x y z
N MET A 1 9.97 9.58 -6.70
CA MET A 1 9.75 8.27 -6.07
C MET A 1 10.10 8.28 -4.59
N VAL A 2 11.07 9.06 -4.10
CA VAL A 2 11.33 9.24 -2.65
C VAL A 2 10.05 9.51 -1.83
N GLN A 3 9.15 10.38 -2.32
CA GLN A 3 7.86 10.66 -1.68
C GLN A 3 6.88 9.48 -1.74
N VAL A 4 6.93 8.71 -2.84
CA VAL A 4 6.09 7.54 -3.11
C VAL A 4 6.41 6.42 -2.10
N ASP A 5 7.68 6.24 -1.78
CA ASP A 5 8.17 5.20 -0.87
C ASP A 5 7.70 5.37 0.58
N VAL A 6 7.49 6.62 1.03
CA VAL A 6 6.91 6.93 2.35
C VAL A 6 5.50 6.32 2.46
N PHE A 7 4.67 6.56 1.44
CA PHE A 7 3.30 6.04 1.39
C PHE A 7 3.27 4.53 1.17
N TRP A 8 4.19 4.01 0.35
CA TRP A 8 4.27 2.58 0.09
C TRP A 8 4.70 1.82 1.34
N SER A 9 5.75 2.28 2.03
CA SER A 9 6.21 1.71 3.31
C SER A 9 5.09 1.69 4.33
N TYR A 10 4.38 2.81 4.48
CA TYR A 10 3.20 2.89 5.34
C TYR A 10 2.14 1.85 4.97
N GLY A 11 1.81 1.73 3.68
CA GLY A 11 0.87 0.74 3.15
C GLY A 11 1.29 -0.69 3.45
N ILE A 12 2.57 -1.03 3.26
CA ILE A 12 3.15 -2.35 3.56
C ILE A 12 2.96 -2.69 5.03
N GLY A 13 3.36 -1.80 5.94
CA GLY A 13 3.22 -2.00 7.37
C GLY A 13 1.77 -2.21 7.80
N ALA A 14 0.86 -1.37 7.31
CA ALA A 14 -0.57 -1.48 7.57
C ALA A 14 -1.19 -2.78 7.00
N SER A 15 -0.75 -3.21 5.80
CA SER A 15 -1.14 -4.48 5.20
C SER A 15 -0.68 -5.68 6.01
N PHE A 16 0.53 -5.65 6.55
CA PHE A 16 1.07 -6.68 7.42
C PHE A 16 0.29 -6.80 8.73
N ALA A 17 0.00 -5.68 9.40
CA ALA A 17 -0.86 -5.69 10.59
C ALA A 17 -2.27 -6.24 10.27
N THR A 18 -2.85 -5.83 9.14
CA THR A 18 -4.17 -6.29 8.71
C THR A 18 -4.17 -7.78 8.39
N ALA A 19 -3.12 -8.30 7.75
CA ALA A 19 -2.97 -9.73 7.48
C ALA A 19 -2.85 -10.57 8.77
N ALA A 20 -2.25 -10.01 9.82
CA ALA A 20 -2.11 -10.62 11.14
C ALA A 20 -3.26 -10.27 12.11
N ALA A 21 -4.38 -9.71 11.62
CA ALA A 21 -5.41 -9.12 12.50
C ALA A 21 -5.97 -10.09 13.54
N ARG A 22 -6.11 -11.38 13.22
CA ARG A 22 -6.63 -12.40 14.14
C ARG A 22 -5.66 -12.66 15.28
N GLN A 23 -4.38 -12.84 14.96
CA GLN A 23 -3.33 -13.09 15.93
C GLN A 23 -3.09 -11.87 16.82
N LEU A 24 -3.12 -10.67 16.24
CA LEU A 24 -3.07 -9.43 17.02
C LEU A 24 -4.29 -9.29 17.96
N THR A 25 -5.49 -9.65 17.49
CA THR A 25 -6.69 -9.64 18.35
C THR A 25 -6.55 -10.64 19.50
N ALA A 26 -6.13 -11.88 19.22
CA ALA A 26 -5.93 -12.92 20.22
C ALA A 26 -4.86 -12.53 21.25
N ARG A 27 -3.74 -11.98 20.79
CA ARG A 27 -2.65 -11.49 21.65
C ARG A 27 -3.11 -10.37 22.59
N ASN A 28 -3.88 -9.42 22.06
CA ASN A 28 -4.46 -8.34 22.85
C ASN A 28 -5.46 -8.86 23.90
N ALA A 29 -6.29 -9.85 23.53
CA ALA A 29 -7.26 -10.46 24.44
C ALA A 29 -6.60 -11.24 25.59
N ARG A 30 -5.45 -11.88 25.34
CA ARG A 30 -4.65 -12.58 26.36
C ARG A 30 -3.88 -11.64 27.29
N ALA A 31 -3.98 -10.32 27.07
CA ALA A 31 -3.18 -9.31 27.78
C ALA A 31 -1.70 -9.68 27.82
N GLU A 32 -1.15 -10.22 26.71
CA GLU A 32 0.29 -10.49 26.58
C GLU A 32 1.04 -9.15 26.56
N GLN A 33 1.33 -8.61 27.76
CA GLN A 33 2.00 -7.33 28.01
C GLN A 33 3.53 -7.44 27.85
N GLY A 34 3.97 -8.09 26.79
CA GLY A 34 5.38 -8.09 26.40
C GLY A 34 5.79 -6.74 25.79
N SER A 35 7.09 -6.50 25.70
CA SER A 35 7.64 -5.39 24.90
C SER A 35 7.08 -5.44 23.48
N ARG A 36 6.79 -4.29 22.86
CA ARG A 36 6.29 -4.22 21.47
C ARG A 36 7.21 -4.92 20.47
N TRP A 37 8.52 -4.88 20.76
CA TRP A 37 9.54 -5.55 19.95
C TRP A 37 9.50 -7.08 20.04
N SER A 38 8.74 -7.64 20.99
CA SER A 38 8.44 -9.08 21.05
C SER A 38 7.27 -9.49 20.16
N ASN A 39 6.56 -8.55 19.52
CA ASN A 39 5.51 -8.87 18.57
C ASN A 39 6.15 -9.39 17.26
N PRO A 40 5.98 -10.69 16.92
CA PRO A 40 6.63 -11.29 15.76
C PRO A 40 6.14 -10.70 14.43
N TYR A 41 4.89 -10.22 14.37
CA TYR A 41 4.32 -9.61 13.16
C TYR A 41 4.88 -8.21 12.92
N LEU A 42 5.03 -7.41 13.99
CA LEU A 42 5.71 -6.12 13.90
C LEU A 42 7.17 -6.32 13.52
N MET A 43 7.86 -7.29 14.12
CA MET A 43 9.25 -7.57 13.78
C MET A 43 9.38 -8.06 12.33
N GLY A 44 8.45 -8.87 11.84
CA GLY A 44 8.38 -9.26 10.43
C GLY A 44 8.24 -8.04 9.50
N ALA A 45 7.39 -7.07 9.87
CA ALA A 45 7.27 -5.81 9.13
C ALA A 45 8.56 -4.97 9.15
N VAL A 46 9.18 -4.82 10.33
CA VAL A 46 10.46 -4.12 10.50
C VAL A 46 11.54 -4.76 9.65
N LEU A 47 11.70 -6.08 9.73
CA LEU A 47 12.72 -6.82 8.97
C LEU A 47 12.48 -6.72 7.47
N TYR A 48 11.24 -6.86 7.01
CA TYR A 48 10.92 -6.66 5.60
C TYR A 48 11.29 -5.25 5.13
N CYS A 49 10.90 -4.22 5.88
CA CYS A 49 11.21 -2.84 5.53
C CYS A 49 12.71 -2.53 5.60
N ALA A 50 13.42 -3.03 6.61
CA ALA A 50 14.83 -2.72 6.82
C ALA A 50 15.79 -3.53 5.93
N VAL A 51 15.47 -4.79 5.63
CA VAL A 51 16.37 -5.71 4.90
C VAL A 51 16.05 -5.76 3.41
N LEU A 52 14.79 -5.54 3.01
CA LEU A 52 14.38 -5.65 1.61
C LEU A 52 14.01 -4.28 1.04
N PHE A 53 13.04 -3.60 1.63
CA PHE A 53 12.43 -2.41 1.02
C PHE A 53 13.32 -1.16 1.06
N ALA A 54 13.91 -0.84 2.21
CA ALA A 54 14.79 0.32 2.32
C ALA A 54 16.09 0.15 1.48
N PRO A 55 16.76 -1.01 1.46
CA PRO A 55 17.90 -1.23 0.58
C PRO A 55 17.55 -1.16 -0.90
N SER A 56 16.38 -1.66 -1.33
CA SER A 56 15.97 -1.53 -2.74
C SER A 56 15.73 -0.07 -3.13
N GLY A 57 15.08 0.71 -2.27
CA GLY A 57 14.92 2.15 -2.50
C GLY A 57 16.28 2.86 -2.56
N ALA A 58 17.19 2.56 -1.63
CA ALA A 58 18.54 3.15 -1.62
C ALA A 58 19.32 2.82 -2.90
N TRP A 59 19.17 1.60 -3.41
CA TRP A 59 19.73 1.19 -4.69
C TRP A 59 19.16 2.00 -5.85
N LEU A 60 17.84 2.22 -5.90
CA LEU A 60 17.21 3.05 -6.94
C LEU A 60 17.65 4.51 -6.86
N LEU A 61 17.73 5.07 -5.65
CA LEU A 61 18.20 6.44 -5.43
C LEU A 61 19.64 6.64 -5.89
N TRP A 62 20.48 5.62 -5.71
CA TRP A 62 21.85 5.64 -6.19
C TRP A 62 21.93 5.37 -7.71
N GLY A 63 21.24 4.36 -8.22
CA GLY A 63 21.30 4.01 -9.65
C GLY A 63 20.67 5.05 -10.57
N PHE A 64 19.57 5.68 -10.12
CA PHE A 64 18.69 6.52 -10.93
C PHE A 64 18.21 7.74 -10.13
N PRO A 65 19.11 8.65 -9.71
CA PRO A 65 18.78 9.75 -8.80
C PRO A 65 17.73 10.72 -9.37
N ASP A 66 17.75 10.95 -10.67
CA ASP A 66 16.75 11.77 -11.36
C ASP A 66 15.38 11.09 -11.30
N TRP A 67 15.26 9.83 -11.74
CA TRP A 67 14.00 9.09 -11.68
C TRP A 67 13.47 8.98 -10.25
N GLU A 68 14.33 8.59 -9.32
CA GLU A 68 13.96 8.38 -7.91
C GLU A 68 13.47 9.68 -7.26
N THR A 69 13.91 10.84 -7.74
CA THR A 69 13.47 12.16 -7.24
C THR A 69 12.33 12.76 -8.07
N MET A 70 11.65 11.97 -8.92
CA MET A 70 10.63 12.47 -9.86
C MET A 70 11.19 13.51 -10.84
N GLN A 71 12.42 13.33 -11.32
CA GLN A 71 13.13 14.19 -12.26
C GLN A 71 13.59 15.54 -11.67
N VAL A 72 13.77 15.63 -10.36
CA VAL A 72 14.17 16.87 -9.67
C VAL A 72 15.68 16.98 -9.51
N ALA A 73 16.36 15.91 -9.09
CA ALA A 73 17.80 15.89 -8.95
C ALA A 73 18.47 15.61 -10.30
N ASP A 74 19.46 16.43 -10.66
CA ASP A 74 20.20 16.32 -11.92
C ASP A 74 21.27 15.21 -11.86
N GLY A 75 21.42 14.55 -10.71
CA GLY A 75 22.40 13.50 -10.48
C GLY A 75 22.77 13.37 -9.00
N HIS A 76 23.76 12.53 -8.71
CA HIS A 76 24.26 12.27 -7.36
C HIS A 76 24.73 13.52 -6.62
N GLY A 77 25.38 14.44 -7.34
CA GLY A 77 25.90 15.69 -6.74
C GLY A 77 24.80 16.62 -6.22
N ALA A 78 23.56 16.46 -6.68
CA ALA A 78 22.41 17.22 -6.21
C ALA A 78 21.73 16.59 -4.97
N LEU A 79 22.15 15.39 -4.55
CA LEU A 79 21.58 14.67 -3.42
C LEU A 79 22.46 14.83 -2.18
N PRO A 80 22.05 15.63 -1.18
CA PRO A 80 22.82 15.73 0.06
C PRO A 80 22.73 14.42 0.85
N ALA A 81 23.83 14.00 1.47
CA ALA A 81 23.92 12.72 2.18
C ALA A 81 22.84 12.54 3.26
N TRP A 82 22.44 13.62 3.93
CA TRP A 82 21.37 13.57 4.95
C TRP A 82 20.02 13.16 4.35
N LEU A 83 19.74 13.51 3.08
CA LEU A 83 18.49 13.15 2.42
C LEU A 83 18.44 11.65 2.15
N VAL A 84 19.56 11.05 1.73
CA VAL A 84 19.70 9.60 1.53
C VAL A 84 19.51 8.85 2.86
N ALA A 85 20.14 9.34 3.93
CA ALA A 85 19.97 8.76 5.27
C ALA A 85 18.53 8.87 5.78
N LEU A 86 17.90 10.04 5.58
CA LEU A 86 16.51 10.26 5.96
C LEU A 86 15.58 9.34 5.16
N PHE A 87 15.79 9.21 3.86
CA PHE A 87 15.02 8.34 2.98
C PHE A 87 15.03 6.87 3.45
N ALA A 88 16.22 6.33 3.73
CA ALA A 88 16.33 4.97 4.27
C ALA A 88 15.62 4.83 5.64
N ALA A 89 15.79 5.81 6.53
CA ALA A 89 15.14 5.82 7.84
C ALA A 89 13.61 5.97 7.73
N THR A 90 13.11 6.74 6.77
CA THR A 90 11.67 6.91 6.55
C THR A 90 11.03 5.63 6.04
N ASN A 91 11.68 4.87 5.18
CA ASN A 91 11.11 3.63 4.67
C ASN A 91 10.86 2.60 5.80
N VAL A 92 11.75 2.54 6.79
CA VAL A 92 11.55 1.69 7.97
C VAL A 92 10.53 2.29 8.93
N SER A 93 10.68 3.56 9.31
CA SER A 93 9.82 4.19 10.32
C SER A 93 8.36 4.33 9.85
N GLN A 94 8.11 4.57 8.57
CA GLN A 94 6.75 4.61 8.02
C GLN A 94 6.12 3.22 7.96
N GLY A 95 6.89 2.17 7.67
CA GLY A 95 6.41 0.79 7.81
C GLY A 95 5.99 0.47 9.25
N VAL A 96 6.80 0.88 10.23
CA VAL A 96 6.44 0.75 11.66
C VAL A 96 5.20 1.55 12.00
N LEU A 97 5.09 2.80 11.51
CA LEU A 97 3.94 3.66 11.76
C LEU A 97 2.65 3.08 11.17
N GLY A 98 2.70 2.62 9.92
CA GLY A 98 1.56 1.98 9.25
C GLY A 98 1.08 0.74 9.98
N PHE A 99 2.02 -0.12 10.39
CA PHE A 99 1.70 -1.29 11.23
C PHE A 99 1.06 -0.86 12.55
N TRP A 100 1.64 0.12 13.23
CA TRP A 100 1.19 0.59 14.53
C TRP A 100 -0.23 1.15 14.50
N VAL A 101 -0.55 2.00 13.53
CA VAL A 101 -1.88 2.59 13.37
C VAL A 101 -2.91 1.49 13.10
N ALA A 102 -2.59 0.54 12.21
CA ALA A 102 -3.47 -0.59 11.92
C ALA A 102 -3.67 -1.50 13.15
N GLU A 103 -2.61 -1.82 13.90
CA GLU A 103 -2.67 -2.57 15.17
C GLU A 103 -3.61 -1.88 16.17
N ARG A 104 -3.54 -0.55 16.31
CA ARG A 104 -4.43 0.21 17.21
C ARG A 104 -5.89 0.15 16.78
N LEU A 105 -6.17 0.21 15.48
CA LEU A 105 -7.51 0.04 14.95
C LEU A 105 -8.04 -1.38 15.17
N ILE A 106 -7.19 -2.40 14.98
CA ILE A 106 -7.52 -3.81 15.24
C ILE A 106 -7.82 -4.04 16.71
N ALA A 107 -6.98 -3.51 17.61
CA ALA A 107 -7.20 -3.57 19.06
C ALA A 107 -8.53 -2.92 19.48
N ALA A 108 -8.97 -1.89 18.76
CA ALA A 108 -10.27 -1.24 18.96
C ALA A 108 -11.45 -1.96 18.26
N GLY A 109 -11.24 -3.15 17.69
CA GLY A 109 -12.25 -3.92 16.95
C GLY A 109 -12.62 -3.33 15.59
N ARG A 110 -11.84 -2.36 15.07
CA ARG A 110 -12.09 -1.64 13.81
C ARG A 110 -11.23 -2.18 12.66
N VAL A 111 -11.27 -3.51 12.44
CA VAL A 111 -10.42 -4.19 11.45
C VAL A 111 -10.67 -3.70 10.01
N TYR A 112 -11.92 -3.41 9.64
CA TYR A 112 -12.21 -2.81 8.34
C TYR A 112 -11.56 -1.43 8.16
N ALA A 113 -11.51 -0.62 9.22
CA ALA A 113 -10.81 0.67 9.15
C ALA A 113 -9.29 0.48 9.02
N ALA A 114 -8.70 -0.54 9.66
CA ALA A 114 -7.29 -0.90 9.46
C ALA A 114 -7.01 -1.29 8.01
N TYR A 115 -7.89 -2.10 7.41
CA TYR A 115 -7.82 -2.47 6.00
C TYR A 115 -7.92 -1.27 5.06
N LEU A 116 -8.89 -0.38 5.28
CA LEU A 116 -9.00 0.88 4.52
C LEU A 116 -7.75 1.73 4.66
N GLN A 117 -7.15 1.75 5.85
CA GLN A 117 -5.95 2.54 6.09
C GLN A 117 -4.71 1.99 5.36
N ALA A 118 -4.61 0.68 5.20
CA ALA A 118 -3.62 0.10 4.28
C ALA A 118 -3.87 0.57 2.83
N GLY A 119 -5.14 0.59 2.42
CA GLY A 119 -5.55 1.11 1.10
C GLY A 119 -5.17 2.57 0.87
N ILE A 120 -5.27 3.43 1.89
CA ILE A 120 -4.86 4.84 1.80
C ILE A 120 -3.37 4.98 1.50
N GLY A 121 -2.50 4.13 2.06
CA GLY A 121 -1.08 4.10 1.72
C GLY A 121 -0.85 3.86 0.24
N TYR A 122 -1.43 2.80 -0.33
CA TYR A 122 -1.32 2.52 -1.76
C TYR A 122 -2.00 3.57 -2.64
N ALA A 123 -3.13 4.13 -2.22
CA ALA A 123 -3.81 5.18 -2.96
C ALA A 123 -2.96 6.46 -3.03
N GLY A 124 -2.31 6.85 -1.93
CA GLY A 124 -1.37 7.98 -1.89
C GLY A 124 -0.15 7.74 -2.77
N MET A 125 0.43 6.54 -2.71
CA MET A 125 1.52 6.09 -3.57
C MET A 125 1.16 6.25 -5.06
N PHE A 126 0.05 5.65 -5.49
CA PHE A 126 -0.39 5.75 -6.89
C PHE A 126 -0.83 7.16 -7.28
N PHE A 127 -1.39 7.95 -6.37
CA PHE A 127 -1.77 9.33 -6.67
C PHE A 127 -0.55 10.19 -6.99
N ILE A 128 0.54 10.05 -6.24
CA ILE A 128 1.80 10.75 -6.56
C ILE A 128 2.35 10.26 -7.90
N LEU A 129 2.31 8.96 -8.17
CA LEU A 129 2.77 8.39 -9.44
C LEU A 129 1.96 8.88 -10.65
N VAL A 130 0.65 9.03 -10.51
CA VAL A 130 -0.23 9.39 -11.62
C VAL A 130 -0.31 10.91 -11.77
N HIS A 131 -0.58 11.63 -10.69
CA HIS A 131 -0.83 13.07 -10.70
C HIS A 131 0.45 13.88 -10.50
N GLY A 132 1.32 13.49 -9.56
CA GLY A 132 2.46 14.32 -9.15
C GLY A 132 2.01 15.64 -8.51
N TRP A 133 2.93 16.58 -8.34
CA TRP A 133 2.61 17.91 -7.79
C TRP A 133 2.15 18.92 -8.86
N ASP A 134 2.40 18.63 -10.13
CA ASP A 134 2.16 19.51 -11.28
C ASP A 134 1.20 18.90 -12.33
N GLY A 135 0.53 17.79 -12.00
CA GLY A 135 -0.34 17.06 -12.93
C GLY A 135 0.42 16.15 -13.91
N ARG A 136 1.77 16.14 -13.87
CA ARG A 136 2.63 15.39 -14.80
C ARG A 136 3.26 14.14 -14.19
N GLY A 137 2.71 13.63 -13.08
CA GLY A 137 3.25 12.48 -12.35
C GLY A 137 3.55 11.28 -13.24
N TYR A 138 2.59 10.85 -14.06
CA TYR A 138 2.79 9.67 -14.91
C TYR A 138 3.89 9.90 -15.96
N GLN A 139 4.05 11.13 -16.46
CA GLN A 139 5.11 11.47 -17.40
C GLN A 139 6.48 11.37 -16.74
N ARG A 140 6.60 11.81 -15.47
CA ARG A 140 7.82 11.68 -14.67
C ARG A 140 8.15 10.20 -14.39
N PHE A 141 7.14 9.39 -14.09
CA PHE A 141 7.30 7.95 -13.86
C PHE A 141 7.77 7.21 -15.12
N PHE A 142 7.14 7.45 -16.27
CA PHE A 142 7.45 6.82 -17.55
C PHE A 142 8.59 7.50 -18.32
N SER A 143 9.42 8.30 -17.66
CA SER A 143 10.65 8.84 -18.23
C SER A 143 11.83 8.20 -17.52
N ALA A 144 12.68 7.47 -18.24
CA ALA A 144 13.83 6.79 -17.63
C ALA A 144 14.86 7.78 -17.06
N ASP A 145 14.93 8.97 -17.65
CA ASP A 145 15.83 10.06 -17.28
C ASP A 145 15.17 11.43 -17.50
N ARG A 146 15.88 12.48 -17.06
CA ARG A 146 15.42 13.87 -17.14
C ARG A 146 15.27 14.38 -18.58
N ASP A 147 16.14 13.99 -19.50
CA ASP A 147 16.08 14.45 -20.89
C ASP A 147 14.86 13.88 -21.61
N THR A 148 14.57 12.59 -21.35
CA THR A 148 13.35 11.92 -21.77
C THR A 148 12.13 12.66 -21.23
N PHE A 149 12.14 13.04 -19.95
CA PHE A 149 11.07 13.83 -19.33
C PHE A 149 10.89 15.21 -19.96
N ALA A 150 11.99 15.94 -20.19
CA ALA A 150 11.98 17.25 -20.83
C ALA A 150 11.40 17.20 -22.25
N ALA A 151 11.59 16.08 -22.95
CA ALA A 151 11.03 15.85 -24.28
C ALA A 151 9.53 15.48 -24.29
N TRP A 152 8.87 15.30 -23.13
CA TRP A 152 7.42 15.06 -23.10
C TRP A 152 6.64 16.32 -23.45
N PRO A 153 5.65 16.24 -24.36
CA PRO A 153 4.72 17.34 -24.56
C PRO A 153 3.86 17.56 -23.32
N GLY A 154 3.40 18.79 -23.12
CA GLY A 154 2.50 19.13 -22.00
C GLY A 154 1.18 18.35 -22.05
N GLN A 155 0.66 18.09 -23.25
CA GLN A 155 -0.54 17.28 -23.50
C GLN A 155 -0.25 16.22 -24.57
N PRO A 156 0.31 15.05 -24.18
CA PRO A 156 0.61 14.00 -25.12
C PRO A 156 -0.69 13.40 -25.68
N GLY A 157 -0.70 13.12 -26.98
CA GLY A 157 -1.73 12.27 -27.57
C GLY A 157 -1.60 10.84 -27.07
N THR A 158 -2.70 10.07 -27.06
CA THR A 158 -2.73 8.70 -26.53
C THR A 158 -1.67 7.79 -27.14
N ARG A 159 -1.45 7.88 -28.47
CA ARG A 159 -0.46 7.04 -29.16
C ARG A 159 0.97 7.32 -28.71
N GLU A 160 1.32 8.60 -28.52
CA GLU A 160 2.65 9.00 -28.08
C GLU A 160 2.88 8.62 -26.60
N ALA A 161 1.86 8.83 -25.76
CA ALA A 161 1.93 8.39 -24.36
C ALA A 161 2.17 6.88 -24.27
N LEU A 162 1.45 6.08 -25.06
CA LEU A 162 1.61 4.62 -25.09
C LEU A 162 2.97 4.19 -25.64
N SER A 163 3.50 4.86 -26.67
CA SER A 163 4.84 4.51 -27.18
C SER A 163 5.92 4.79 -26.14
N ARG A 164 5.88 5.95 -25.48
CA ARG A 164 6.86 6.29 -24.42
C ARG A 164 6.75 5.36 -23.21
N MET A 165 5.53 4.97 -22.83
CA MET A 165 5.31 3.94 -21.81
C MET A 165 5.93 2.60 -22.22
N ALA A 166 5.80 2.20 -23.48
CA ALA A 166 6.40 0.97 -23.99
C ALA A 166 7.93 1.02 -23.98
N ASP A 167 8.51 2.15 -24.39
CA ASP A 167 9.96 2.37 -24.34
C ASP A 167 10.49 2.33 -22.91
N TRP A 168 9.71 2.85 -21.94
CA TRP A 168 10.08 2.78 -20.53
C TRP A 168 10.12 1.35 -20.00
N LEU A 169 9.26 0.43 -20.46
CA LEU A 169 9.18 -0.95 -19.95
C LEU A 169 10.47 -1.75 -20.14
N THR A 170 11.33 -1.35 -21.08
CA THR A 170 12.64 -1.97 -21.35
C THR A 170 13.81 -1.12 -20.86
N SER A 171 13.54 0.01 -20.20
CA SER A 171 14.56 0.89 -19.65
C SER A 171 15.33 0.24 -18.49
N PRO A 172 16.56 0.70 -18.19
CA PRO A 172 17.33 0.21 -17.03
C PRO A 172 16.58 0.35 -15.71
N VAL A 173 15.78 1.41 -15.55
CA VAL A 173 14.93 1.63 -14.38
C VAL A 173 13.88 0.52 -14.27
N ALA A 174 13.11 0.27 -15.33
CA ALA A 174 12.06 -0.75 -15.33
C ALA A 174 12.62 -2.16 -15.10
N LEU A 175 13.74 -2.50 -15.76
CA LEU A 175 14.41 -3.78 -15.56
C LEU A 175 14.89 -3.97 -14.11
N THR A 176 15.40 -2.90 -13.48
CA THR A 176 15.78 -2.92 -12.07
C THR A 176 14.57 -3.12 -11.17
N LEU A 177 13.46 -2.42 -11.42
CA LEU A 177 12.20 -2.59 -10.70
C LEU A 177 11.63 -4.01 -10.83
N TYR A 178 11.74 -4.64 -12.01
CA TYR A 178 11.33 -6.04 -12.18
C TYR A 178 12.21 -6.98 -11.36
N GLY A 179 13.53 -6.81 -11.42
CA GLY A 179 14.48 -7.62 -10.64
C GLY A 179 14.20 -7.54 -9.14
N MET A 180 13.98 -6.33 -8.63
CA MET A 180 13.59 -6.11 -7.22
C MET A 180 12.21 -6.67 -6.93
N GLY A 181 11.23 -6.42 -7.81
CA GLY A 181 9.84 -6.83 -7.65
C GLY A 181 9.68 -8.35 -7.55
N VAL A 182 10.47 -9.13 -8.29
CA VAL A 182 10.50 -10.60 -8.23
C VAL A 182 10.92 -11.12 -6.85
N VAL A 183 11.62 -10.33 -6.04
CA VAL A 183 11.97 -10.69 -4.67
C VAL A 183 10.99 -10.06 -3.68
N LEU A 184 10.81 -8.75 -3.75
CA LEU A 184 10.06 -7.98 -2.77
C LEU A 184 8.58 -8.39 -2.71
N VAL A 185 7.94 -8.50 -3.87
CA VAL A 185 6.49 -8.74 -3.94
C VAL A 185 6.16 -10.17 -3.52
N PRO A 186 6.85 -11.24 -3.99
CA PRO A 186 6.57 -12.59 -3.51
C PRO A 186 6.80 -12.77 -2.01
N VAL A 187 7.87 -12.20 -1.44
CA VAL A 187 8.11 -12.29 0.01
C VAL A 187 7.00 -11.59 0.80
N MET A 188 6.60 -10.39 0.39
CA MET A 188 5.49 -9.65 1.02
C MET A 188 4.19 -10.47 0.99
N LEU A 189 3.83 -10.97 -0.21
CA LEU A 189 2.60 -11.74 -0.39
C LEU A 189 2.65 -13.08 0.35
N ALA A 190 3.81 -13.74 0.42
CA ALA A 190 3.97 -14.98 1.17
C ALA A 190 3.73 -14.77 2.68
N LEU A 191 4.27 -13.69 3.26
CA LEU A 191 4.01 -13.31 4.65
C LEU A 191 2.53 -13.04 4.89
N MET A 192 1.90 -12.22 4.05
CA MET A 192 0.48 -11.89 4.16
C MET A 192 -0.42 -13.13 4.06
N VAL A 193 -0.18 -13.99 3.06
CA VAL A 193 -0.94 -15.24 2.88
C VAL A 193 -0.74 -16.16 4.09
N SER A 194 0.50 -16.32 4.56
CA SER A 194 0.81 -17.15 5.72
C SER A 194 0.07 -16.68 6.97
N TRP A 195 0.09 -15.38 7.26
CA TRP A 195 -0.55 -14.81 8.43
C TRP A 195 -2.08 -14.85 8.36
N ILE A 196 -2.68 -14.55 7.20
CA ILE A 196 -4.14 -14.65 7.05
C ILE A 196 -4.61 -16.10 7.28
N ARG A 197 -3.93 -17.07 6.67
CA ARG A 197 -4.33 -18.49 6.76
C ARG A 197 -4.06 -19.08 8.14
N SER A 198 -2.91 -18.80 8.75
CA SER A 198 -2.60 -19.27 10.12
C SER A 198 -3.58 -18.69 11.13
N GLY A 199 -3.87 -17.39 11.05
CA GLY A 199 -4.80 -16.73 11.96
C GLY A 199 -6.22 -17.30 11.91
N GLN A 200 -6.68 -17.74 10.74
CA GLN A 200 -7.97 -18.41 10.61
C GLN A 200 -7.97 -19.83 11.17
N ARG A 201 -6.90 -20.60 10.95
CA ARG A 201 -6.76 -21.95 11.52
C ARG A 201 -6.73 -21.91 13.04
N GLU A 202 -5.99 -20.96 13.62
CA GLU A 202 -5.87 -20.78 15.07
C GLU A 202 -7.16 -20.29 15.72
N ALA A 203 -7.95 -19.47 15.01
CA ALA A 203 -9.23 -19.00 15.51
C ALA A 203 -10.30 -20.10 15.59
N GLY A 204 -10.10 -21.24 14.90
CA GLY A 204 -11.06 -22.34 14.88
C GLY A 204 -12.38 -21.98 14.18
N ASP A 205 -12.36 -20.98 13.29
CA ASP A 205 -13.54 -20.54 12.55
C ASP A 205 -14.13 -21.71 11.74
N ALA A 206 -15.45 -21.89 11.81
CA ALA A 206 -16.16 -22.89 11.00
C ALA A 206 -16.12 -22.59 9.48
N ALA A 207 -15.78 -21.35 9.11
CA ALA A 207 -15.65 -20.94 7.72
C ALA A 207 -14.39 -21.53 7.08
N PRO A 208 -14.45 -21.97 5.81
CA PRO A 208 -13.29 -22.52 5.12
C PRO A 208 -12.21 -21.46 4.94
N VAL A 209 -10.96 -21.82 5.27
CA VAL A 209 -9.77 -20.99 5.02
C VAL A 209 -9.70 -20.65 3.51
N PRO A 210 -9.67 -19.36 3.11
CA PRO A 210 -9.56 -18.97 1.72
C PRO A 210 -8.31 -19.58 1.07
N SER A 211 -8.46 -19.96 -0.20
CA SER A 211 -7.32 -20.45 -0.98
C SER A 211 -6.29 -19.36 -1.16
N GLN A 212 -5.02 -19.74 -1.27
CA GLN A 212 -3.93 -18.81 -1.53
C GLN A 212 -4.19 -17.92 -2.75
N LEU A 213 -4.70 -18.50 -3.84
CA LEU A 213 -5.03 -17.74 -5.05
C LEU A 213 -6.08 -16.66 -4.81
N ARG A 214 -7.11 -16.94 -3.99
CA ARG A 214 -8.14 -15.94 -3.65
C ARG A 214 -7.55 -14.79 -2.82
N ILE A 215 -6.67 -15.10 -1.86
CA ILE A 215 -6.00 -14.08 -1.05
C ILE A 215 -5.12 -13.21 -1.94
N LEU A 216 -4.30 -13.82 -2.80
CA LEU A 216 -3.44 -13.11 -3.74
C LEU A 216 -4.26 -12.21 -4.68
N ALA A 217 -5.32 -12.75 -5.29
CA ALA A 217 -6.19 -11.99 -6.18
C ALA A 217 -6.88 -10.82 -5.46
N ALA A 218 -7.33 -11.02 -4.21
CA ALA A 218 -7.95 -9.96 -3.42
C ALA A 218 -6.95 -8.85 -3.04
N VAL A 219 -5.74 -9.20 -2.59
CA VAL A 219 -4.70 -8.23 -2.25
C VAL A 219 -4.25 -7.46 -3.50
N LEU A 220 -3.92 -8.16 -4.58
CA LEU A 220 -3.49 -7.54 -5.83
C LEU A 220 -4.61 -6.70 -6.46
N GLY A 221 -5.85 -7.17 -6.42
CA GLY A 221 -7.02 -6.41 -6.88
C GLY A 221 -7.25 -5.15 -6.05
N ALA A 222 -7.11 -5.23 -4.72
CA ALA A 222 -7.22 -4.05 -3.86
C ALA A 222 -6.13 -3.00 -4.16
N VAL A 223 -4.90 -3.44 -4.42
CA VAL A 223 -3.78 -2.54 -4.76
C VAL A 223 -3.92 -1.99 -6.18
N PHE A 224 -3.90 -2.84 -7.21
CA PHE A 224 -3.79 -2.41 -8.60
C PHE A 224 -5.10 -2.03 -9.27
N VAL A 225 -6.25 -2.50 -8.78
CA VAL A 225 -7.55 -2.12 -9.36
C VAL A 225 -8.19 -1.03 -8.52
N VAL A 226 -8.31 -1.25 -7.20
CA VAL A 226 -9.03 -0.30 -6.34
C VAL A 226 -8.20 0.94 -6.05
N ALA A 227 -6.98 0.80 -5.51
CA ALA A 227 -6.18 1.97 -5.11
C ALA A 227 -5.66 2.75 -6.33
N LEU A 228 -5.09 2.07 -7.32
CA LEU A 228 -4.66 2.72 -8.57
C LEU A 228 -5.85 3.31 -9.35
N GLY A 229 -6.96 2.58 -9.47
CA GLY A 229 -8.16 3.09 -10.14
C GLY A 229 -8.72 4.34 -9.47
N ALA A 230 -8.72 4.38 -8.13
CA ALA A 230 -9.09 5.57 -7.36
C ALA A 230 -8.13 6.74 -7.60
N ALA A 231 -6.82 6.49 -7.64
CA ALA A 231 -5.81 7.51 -7.92
C ALA A 231 -5.94 8.09 -9.33
N VAL A 232 -6.16 7.24 -10.35
CA VAL A 232 -6.40 7.67 -11.74
C VAL A 232 -7.68 8.49 -11.83
N ALA A 233 -8.79 8.00 -11.26
CA ALA A 233 -10.05 8.74 -11.25
C ALA A 233 -9.92 10.10 -10.55
N ALA A 234 -9.23 10.16 -9.42
CA ALA A 234 -8.95 11.40 -8.71
C ALA A 234 -8.14 12.38 -9.57
N SER A 235 -7.06 11.90 -10.21
CA SER A 235 -6.25 12.74 -11.10
C SER A 235 -7.08 13.28 -12.27
N VAL A 236 -7.89 12.44 -12.92
CA VAL A 236 -8.76 12.86 -14.03
C VAL A 236 -9.76 13.92 -13.57
N LEU A 237 -10.42 13.72 -12.43
CA LEU A 237 -11.39 14.70 -11.91
C LEU A 237 -10.74 16.04 -11.56
N VAL A 238 -9.53 16.03 -11.01
CA VAL A 238 -8.77 17.26 -10.74
C VAL A 238 -8.40 17.99 -12.03
N HIS A 239 -8.01 17.27 -13.08
CA HIS A 239 -7.72 17.89 -14.38
C HIS A 239 -8.97 18.46 -15.07
N LEU A 240 -10.12 17.79 -14.95
CA LEU A 240 -11.36 18.20 -15.61
C LEU A 240 -12.08 19.34 -14.87
N LEU A 241 -12.10 19.31 -13.54
CA LEU A 241 -12.92 20.20 -12.71
C LEU A 241 -12.09 21.25 -11.96
N GLY A 242 -10.76 21.20 -12.08
CA GLY A 242 -9.84 21.93 -11.22
C GLY A 242 -9.81 21.35 -9.80
N TRP A 243 -8.87 21.80 -8.98
CA TRP A 243 -8.65 21.22 -7.64
C TRP A 243 -9.81 21.48 -6.67
N TRP A 244 -10.45 22.65 -6.75
CA TRP A 244 -11.56 23.04 -5.87
C TRP A 244 -12.78 22.12 -5.96
N LEU A 245 -13.12 21.66 -7.17
CA LEU A 245 -14.27 20.78 -7.40
C LEU A 245 -13.84 19.32 -7.60
N GLY A 246 -12.69 19.09 -8.21
CA GLY A 246 -12.15 17.77 -8.49
C GLY A 246 -11.80 16.98 -7.23
N VAL A 247 -11.22 17.61 -6.20
CA VAL A 247 -10.89 16.93 -4.94
C VAL A 247 -12.16 16.49 -4.19
N PRO A 248 -13.16 17.35 -3.95
CA PRO A 248 -14.42 16.92 -3.35
C PRO A 248 -15.14 15.85 -4.18
N ALA A 249 -15.16 15.99 -5.52
CA ALA A 249 -15.77 14.99 -6.40
C ALA A 249 -15.07 13.63 -6.31
N ALA A 250 -13.73 13.61 -6.29
CA ALA A 250 -12.96 12.40 -6.11
C ALA A 250 -13.19 11.76 -4.74
N ALA A 251 -13.23 12.56 -3.67
CA ALA A 251 -13.53 12.08 -2.33
C ALA A 251 -14.93 11.45 -2.25
N LEU A 252 -15.93 12.09 -2.86
CA LEU A 252 -17.29 11.56 -2.95
C LEU A 252 -17.33 10.25 -3.74
N LEU A 253 -16.64 10.18 -4.88
CA LEU A 253 -16.55 8.97 -5.69
C LEU A 253 -15.92 7.81 -4.91
N VAL A 254 -14.79 8.06 -4.22
CA VAL A 254 -14.13 7.06 -3.37
C VAL A 254 -15.04 6.62 -2.21
N ALA A 255 -15.72 7.57 -1.55
CA ALA A 255 -16.66 7.26 -0.49
C ALA A 255 -17.80 6.33 -0.99
N LEU A 256 -18.37 6.64 -2.15
CA LEU A 256 -19.51 5.93 -2.73
C LEU A 256 -19.16 4.62 -3.45
N LEU A 257 -17.98 4.48 -4.04
CA LEU A 257 -17.65 3.29 -4.84
C LEU A 257 -16.67 2.35 -4.12
N VAL A 258 -15.80 2.90 -3.27
CA VAL A 258 -14.73 2.14 -2.61
C VAL A 258 -15.09 1.85 -1.16
N VAL A 259 -15.36 2.90 -0.37
CA VAL A 259 -15.41 2.81 1.10
C VAL A 259 -16.74 2.27 1.62
N ARG A 260 -17.87 2.63 1.00
CA ARG A 260 -19.20 2.22 1.49
C ARG A 260 -19.35 0.69 1.55
N ARG A 261 -20.34 0.24 2.32
CA ARG A 261 -20.77 -1.16 2.32
C ARG A 261 -21.22 -1.61 0.93
N GLY A 262 -20.79 -2.81 0.54
CA GLY A 262 -20.94 -3.34 -0.82
C GLY A 262 -20.04 -2.66 -1.86
N GLY A 263 -19.23 -1.68 -1.45
CA GLY A 263 -18.20 -1.06 -2.28
C GLY A 263 -17.02 -2.00 -2.54
N ALA A 264 -16.07 -1.54 -3.35
CA ALA A 264 -14.95 -2.37 -3.79
C ALA A 264 -14.06 -2.83 -2.61
N ALA A 265 -13.78 -1.96 -1.63
CA ALA A 265 -12.95 -2.31 -0.48
C ALA A 265 -13.65 -3.31 0.45
N ASP A 266 -14.96 -3.13 0.68
CA ASP A 266 -15.78 -4.03 1.49
C ASP A 266 -15.85 -5.45 0.88
N ARG A 267 -15.98 -5.56 -0.45
CA ARG A 267 -15.96 -6.85 -1.15
C ARG A 267 -14.59 -7.54 -1.02
N ALA A 268 -13.51 -6.81 -1.22
CA ALA A 268 -12.16 -7.36 -1.07
C ALA A 268 -11.90 -7.79 0.39
N PHE A 269 -12.33 -7.00 1.36
CA PHE A 269 -12.28 -7.34 2.78
C PHE A 269 -13.03 -8.64 3.10
N ALA A 270 -14.24 -8.80 2.55
CA ALA A 270 -15.04 -10.02 2.70
C ALA A 270 -14.36 -11.26 2.09
N VAL A 271 -13.72 -11.13 0.92
CA VAL A 271 -12.98 -12.24 0.28
C VAL A 271 -11.80 -12.71 1.14
N LEU A 272 -11.14 -11.77 1.84
CA LEU A 272 -10.05 -12.09 2.77
C LEU A 272 -10.53 -12.77 4.06
N ALA A 273 -11.84 -12.79 4.33
CA ALA A 273 -12.45 -13.37 5.53
C ALA A 273 -11.73 -12.89 6.83
N LEU A 274 -11.45 -11.58 6.86
CA LEU A 274 -10.89 -10.89 8.01
C LEU A 274 -11.95 -10.75 9.11
N PRO A 275 -11.54 -10.70 10.39
CA PRO A 275 -12.49 -10.63 11.50
C PRO A 275 -13.30 -9.33 11.44
N ASP A 276 -14.63 -9.46 11.38
CA ASP A 276 -15.54 -8.32 11.49
C ASP A 276 -16.09 -8.22 12.92
N GLY A 277 -15.65 -7.20 13.66
CA GLY A 277 -16.14 -6.91 15.01
C GLY A 277 -17.62 -6.54 15.06
N ARG A 278 -18.28 -6.34 13.91
CA ARG A 278 -19.69 -5.93 13.84
C ARG A 278 -20.70 -7.08 13.93
N GLY A 279 -20.27 -8.34 13.78
CA GLY A 279 -21.15 -9.51 13.93
C GLY A 279 -21.33 -9.99 15.39
N GLY A 280 -20.47 -9.55 16.31
CA GLY A 280 -20.39 -10.10 17.67
C GLY A 280 -21.44 -9.59 18.67
N ARG A 281 -22.26 -8.59 18.33
CA ARG A 281 -23.31 -8.09 19.26
C ARG A 281 -24.59 -8.95 19.27
N GLY A 282 -24.70 -9.96 18.41
CA GLY A 282 -25.88 -10.83 18.32
C GLY A 282 -25.76 -12.21 18.98
N GLN A 283 -24.55 -12.70 19.30
CA GLN A 283 -24.37 -14.08 19.79
C GLN A 283 -24.22 -14.22 21.31
N THR A 284 -23.96 -13.14 22.05
CA THR A 284 -23.89 -13.19 23.51
C THR A 284 -25.24 -13.13 24.22
N ALA A 285 -26.35 -12.87 23.50
CA ALA A 285 -27.70 -12.87 24.10
C ALA A 285 -28.32 -14.29 24.21
N GLY A 286 -27.74 -15.31 23.58
CA GLY A 286 -28.29 -16.68 23.58
C GLY A 286 -27.81 -17.59 24.72
N LEU A 287 -26.83 -17.15 25.52
CA LEU A 287 -26.20 -17.97 26.57
C LEU A 287 -26.57 -17.57 28.01
N MET A 288 -27.45 -16.58 28.19
CA MET A 288 -27.95 -16.17 29.52
C MET A 288 -29.41 -16.56 29.79
N GLY A 289 -30.01 -17.44 28.98
CA GLY A 289 -31.39 -17.91 29.12
C GLY A 289 -31.49 -19.41 29.40
N ALA A 290 -30.70 -19.94 30.34
CA ALA A 290 -30.86 -21.30 30.84
C ALA A 290 -30.24 -21.43 32.24
N ARG A 291 -30.90 -20.84 33.25
CA ARG A 291 -30.93 -21.32 34.63
C ARG A 291 -32.25 -20.91 35.28
#